data_AF-A0A2V5LHK3-F1
#
_entry.id   AF-A0A2V5LHK3-F1
#
_cell.length_a   1.000
_cell.length_b   1.000
_cell.length_c   1.000
_cell.angle_alpha   90.00
_cell.angle_beta   90.00
_cell.angle_gamma   90.00
#
_symmetry.space_group_name_H-M   'P 1'
#
loop_
_entity.id
_entity.type
_entity.pdbx_description
1 polymer ?
#
loop_
_entity_poly.entity_id
_entity_poly.type
_entity_poly.pdbx_seq_one_letter_code
_entity_poly.pdbx_strand_id
1 'polypeptide(L)'
;MSDADKLDVLRRLDQFRQWRSLEEKRYCLVCGKIITGRQINVAGGTRGNGALRLSCPTERCNSIPMDWVLPTDEILAKIEKMATEERKAAVPAPTAPVYGHYKQPGQERQGIASGLRKFAFLFKHTS
;
A
#
# COMPACT_ATOMS: atom_id res chain seq x y z
N MET A 1 20.14 -7.38 -0.55
CA MET A 1 20.48 -7.22 -1.98
C MET A 1 20.76 -5.76 -2.24
N SER A 2 21.72 -5.42 -3.09
CA SER A 2 21.92 -4.03 -3.50
C SER A 2 20.82 -3.60 -4.48
N ASP A 3 20.69 -2.29 -4.70
CA ASP A 3 19.76 -1.74 -5.71
C ASP A 3 20.11 -2.22 -7.13
N ALA A 4 21.41 -2.34 -7.44
CA ALA A 4 21.88 -2.89 -8.71
C ALA A 4 21.47 -4.36 -8.88
N ASP A 5 21.69 -5.20 -7.87
CA ASP A 5 21.27 -6.61 -7.89
C ASP A 5 19.76 -6.72 -8.08
N LYS A 6 18.99 -5.88 -7.38
CA LYS A 6 17.53 -5.87 -7.49
C LYS A 6 17.08 -5.52 -8.90
N LEU A 7 17.67 -4.49 -9.50
CA LEU A 7 17.36 -4.06 -10.86
C LEU A 7 17.68 -5.16 -11.87
N ASP A 8 18.81 -5.85 -11.71
CA ASP A 8 19.19 -6.96 -12.59
C ASP A 8 18.25 -8.17 -12.42
N VAL A 9 17.80 -8.46 -11.21
CA VAL A 9 16.77 -9.48 -10.97
C VAL A 9 15.45 -9.10 -11.65
N LEU A 10 15.01 -7.84 -11.55
CA LEU A 10 13.80 -7.36 -12.22
C LEU A 10 13.91 -7.51 -13.74
N ARG A 11 15.03 -7.08 -14.34
CA ARG A 11 15.31 -7.22 -15.77
C ARG A 11 15.31 -8.67 -16.23
N ARG A 12 15.86 -9.58 -15.42
CA ARG A 12 15.97 -11.00 -15.76
C ARG A 12 14.65 -11.75 -15.64
N LEU A 13 13.81 -11.41 -14.66
CA LEU A 13 12.59 -12.16 -14.34
C LEU A 13 11.31 -11.57 -14.95
N ASP A 14 11.25 -10.27 -15.24
CA ASP A 14 10.17 -9.64 -16.00
C ASP A 14 10.60 -9.43 -17.46
N GLN A 15 10.82 -10.52 -18.18
CA GLN A 15 11.44 -10.49 -19.52
C GLN A 15 10.59 -9.77 -20.58
N PHE A 16 9.28 -9.66 -20.34
CA PHE A 16 8.34 -9.07 -21.30
C PHE A 16 8.32 -7.54 -21.24
N ARG A 17 8.86 -6.93 -20.17
CA ARG A 17 8.84 -5.49 -19.94
C ARG A 17 10.20 -5.04 -19.42
N GLN A 18 10.81 -4.06 -20.09
CA GLN A 18 12.13 -3.58 -19.66
C GLN A 18 12.03 -2.73 -18.39
N TRP A 19 12.91 -3.00 -17.42
CA TRP A 19 13.16 -2.16 -16.26
C TRP A 19 14.47 -1.39 -16.44
N ARG A 20 14.41 -0.07 -16.64
CA ARG A 20 15.59 0.79 -16.77
C ARG A 20 16.08 1.30 -15.41
N SER A 21 15.16 1.50 -14.46
CA SER A 21 15.45 1.91 -13.08
C SER A 21 14.47 1.30 -12.07
N LEU A 22 14.81 1.36 -10.78
CA LEU A 22 13.90 0.94 -9.70
C LEU A 22 12.72 1.90 -9.47
N GLU A 23 12.77 3.09 -10.05
CA GLU A 23 11.71 4.11 -9.94
C GLU A 23 10.65 3.98 -11.03
N GLU A 24 10.85 3.09 -12.00
CA GLU A 24 9.80 2.77 -12.97
C GLU A 24 8.55 2.25 -12.28
N LYS A 25 7.40 2.65 -12.83
CA LYS A 25 6.08 2.31 -12.31
C LYS A 25 5.47 1.21 -13.15
N ARG A 26 4.77 0.30 -12.46
CA ARG A 26 3.85 -0.66 -13.06
C ARG A 26 2.49 -0.55 -12.40
N TYR A 27 1.45 -0.80 -13.17
CA TYR A 27 0.10 -0.97 -12.68
C TYR A 27 -0.18 -2.46 -12.49
N CYS A 28 -0.54 -2.85 -11.27
CA CYS A 28 -0.96 -4.22 -10.97
C CYS A 28 -2.44 -4.40 -11.31
N LEU A 29 -2.74 -5.27 -12.27
CA LEU A 29 -4.11 -5.56 -12.68
C LEU A 29 -4.94 -6.29 -11.61
N VAL A 30 -4.29 -6.99 -10.67
CA VAL A 30 -4.97 -7.74 -9.62
C VAL A 30 -5.45 -6.84 -8.48
N CYS A 31 -4.58 -5.98 -7.95
CA CYS A 31 -4.92 -5.12 -6.81
C CYS A 31 -5.21 -3.66 -7.19
N GLY A 32 -5.07 -3.29 -8.46
CA GLY A 32 -5.38 -1.96 -8.97
C GLY A 32 -4.44 -0.85 -8.47
N LYS A 33 -3.23 -1.20 -7.99
CA LYS A 33 -2.27 -0.24 -7.44
C LYS A 33 -1.06 -0.04 -8.35
N ILE A 34 -0.48 1.15 -8.26
CA ILE A 34 0.83 1.44 -8.84
C ILE A 34 1.91 0.94 -7.89
N ILE A 35 2.86 0.21 -8.45
CA ILE A 35 4.02 -0.34 -7.74
C ILE A 35 5.29 0.10 -8.46
N THR A 36 6.36 0.31 -7.70
CA THR A 36 7.69 0.59 -8.28
C THR A 36 8.62 -0.61 -8.18
N GLY A 37 9.68 -0.62 -8.99
CA GLY A 37 10.74 -1.62 -8.90
C GLY A 37 11.32 -1.72 -7.50
N ARG A 38 11.44 -0.59 -6.79
CA ARG A 38 11.88 -0.52 -5.40
C ARG A 38 10.96 -1.27 -4.46
N GLN A 39 9.64 -1.19 -4.66
CA GLN A 39 8.65 -1.83 -3.79
C GLN A 39 8.46 -3.32 -4.07
N ILE A 40 8.64 -3.77 -5.32
CA ILE A 40 8.42 -5.17 -5.71
C ILE A 40 9.17 -6.14 -4.79
N ASN A 41 8.45 -7.16 -4.33
CA ASN A 41 8.99 -8.19 -3.48
C ASN A 41 9.80 -9.17 -4.33
N VAL A 42 11.00 -9.49 -3.84
CA VAL A 42 11.87 -10.51 -4.41
C VAL A 42 12.04 -11.59 -3.36
N ALA A 43 11.48 -12.77 -3.62
CA ALA A 43 11.49 -13.90 -2.70
C ALA A 43 12.11 -15.14 -3.36
N GLY A 44 12.57 -16.10 -2.56
CA GLY A 44 13.31 -17.27 -3.01
C GLY A 44 14.78 -17.25 -2.57
N GLY A 45 15.56 -18.24 -2.99
CA GLY A 45 16.98 -18.37 -2.62
C GLY A 45 17.27 -18.85 -1.18
N THR A 46 16.28 -18.93 -0.29
CA THR A 46 16.48 -19.26 1.14
C THR A 46 16.86 -20.73 1.44
N ARG A 47 16.78 -21.62 0.45
CA ARG A 47 17.23 -23.03 0.55
C ARG A 47 18.28 -23.39 -0.51
N GLY A 48 19.21 -22.48 -0.79
CA GLY A 48 20.39 -22.73 -1.64
C GLY A 48 20.12 -22.79 -3.15
N ASN A 49 18.97 -23.32 -3.60
CA ASN A 49 18.71 -23.59 -5.03
C ASN A 49 17.33 -23.11 -5.54
N GLY A 50 16.51 -22.47 -4.71
CA GLY A 50 15.18 -22.01 -5.12
C GLY A 50 15.27 -20.79 -6.05
N ALA A 51 14.75 -20.89 -7.28
CA ALA A 51 14.70 -19.78 -8.23
C ALA A 51 14.04 -18.54 -7.61
N LEU A 52 14.64 -17.37 -7.85
CA LEU A 52 14.07 -16.08 -7.44
C LEU A 52 12.71 -15.86 -8.11
N ARG A 53 11.80 -15.22 -7.38
CA ARG A 53 10.45 -14.89 -7.83
C ARG A 53 10.13 -13.44 -7.48
N LEU A 54 9.38 -12.80 -8.37
CA LEU A 54 8.84 -11.46 -8.18
C LEU A 54 7.39 -11.56 -7.74
N SER A 55 6.98 -10.75 -6.76
CA SER A 55 5.58 -10.62 -6.35
C SER A 55 5.21 -9.19 -5.99
N CYS A 56 3.92 -8.88 -6.03
CA CYS A 56 3.43 -7.55 -5.68
C CYS A 56 3.70 -7.24 -4.20
N PRO A 57 4.04 -5.97 -3.87
CA PRO A 57 4.21 -5.53 -2.49
C PRO A 57 2.91 -5.50 -1.67
N THR A 58 1.75 -5.52 -2.32
CA THR A 58 0.46 -5.38 -1.63
C THR A 58 0.14 -6.64 -0.83
N GLU A 59 -0.20 -6.48 0.44
CA GLU A 59 -0.60 -7.60 1.30
C GLU A 59 -1.72 -8.41 0.63
N ARG A 60 -1.57 -9.75 0.65
CA ARG A 60 -2.52 -10.71 0.06
C ARG A 60 -2.72 -10.59 -1.46
N CYS A 61 -1.94 -9.78 -2.15
CA CYS A 61 -1.91 -9.78 -3.60
C CYS A 61 -0.92 -10.84 -4.10
N ASN A 62 -1.41 -11.79 -4.89
CA ASN A 62 -0.63 -12.87 -5.49
C ASN A 62 -0.14 -12.56 -6.90
N SER A 63 -0.25 -11.31 -7.36
CA SER A 63 0.10 -10.96 -8.74
C SER A 63 1.59 -11.15 -9.01
N ILE A 64 1.89 -11.63 -10.21
CA ILE A 64 3.23 -11.90 -10.74
C ILE A 64 3.54 -10.93 -11.90
N PRO A 65 4.76 -10.92 -12.45
CA PRO A 65 5.13 -9.98 -13.52
C PRO A 65 4.15 -9.94 -14.70
N MET A 66 3.51 -11.05 -15.04
CA MET A 66 2.51 -11.12 -16.12
C MET A 66 1.31 -10.21 -15.89
N ASP A 67 0.95 -9.94 -14.64
CA ASP A 67 -0.20 -9.13 -14.24
C ASP A 67 0.13 -7.62 -14.18
N TRP A 68 1.34 -7.24 -14.55
CA TRP A 68 1.84 -5.87 -14.43
C TRP A 68 1.95 -5.22 -15.80
N VAL A 69 1.31 -4.07 -15.95
CA VAL A 69 1.34 -3.30 -17.20
C VAL A 69 1.98 -1.94 -16.97
N LEU A 70 2.41 -1.30 -18.07
CA LEU A 70 2.74 0.12 -18.01
C LEU A 70 1.47 0.91 -17.66
N PRO A 71 1.50 1.78 -16.64
CA PRO A 71 0.37 2.64 -16.36
C PRO A 71 0.16 3.60 -17.53
N THR A 72 -1.10 3.75 -17.96
CA THR A 72 -1.48 4.77 -18.93
C THR A 72 -1.67 6.11 -18.23
N ASP A 73 -1.64 7.20 -18.99
CA ASP A 73 -1.89 8.55 -18.48
C ASP A 73 -3.25 8.65 -17.77
N GLU A 74 -4.26 7.92 -18.26
CA GLU A 74 -5.57 7.85 -17.62
C GLU A 74 -5.51 7.21 -16.23
N ILE A 75 -4.77 6.10 -16.08
CA ILE A 75 -4.60 5.42 -14.79
C ILE A 75 -3.84 6.32 -13.82
N LEU A 76 -2.78 6.98 -14.29
CA LEU A 76 -2.00 7.92 -13.47
C LEU A 76 -2.88 9.07 -12.96
N ALA A 77 -3.66 9.69 -13.86
CA ALA A 77 -4.57 10.78 -13.50
C ALA A 77 -5.66 10.35 -12.51
N LYS A 78 -6.23 9.15 -12.66
CA LYS A 78 -7.24 8.62 -11.71
C LYS A 78 -6.66 8.45 -10.31
N ILE A 79 -5.44 7.92 -10.22
CA ILE A 79 -4.78 7.69 -8.92
C ILE A 79 -4.41 9.02 -8.25
N GLU A 80 -3.92 10.00 -9.01
CA GLU A 80 -3.64 11.35 -8.49
C GLU A 80 -4.90 12.04 -7.95
N LYS A 81 -6.02 11.88 -8.65
CA LYS A 81 -7.33 12.38 -8.19
C LYS A 81 -7.75 11.71 -6.88
N MET A 82 -7.72 10.37 -6.82
CA MET A 82 -8.05 9.63 -5.61
C MET A 82 -7.18 10.05 -4.42
N ALA A 83 -5.86 10.17 -4.62
CA ALA A 83 -4.93 10.60 -3.57
C ALA A 83 -5.21 12.04 -3.09
N THR A 84 -5.59 12.94 -4.01
CA THR A 84 -5.99 14.31 -3.66
C THR A 84 -7.24 14.32 -2.80
N GLU A 85 -8.25 13.52 -3.15
CA GLU A 85 -9.50 13.44 -2.38
C GLU A 85 -9.29 12.81 -1.00
N GLU A 86 -8.48 11.75 -0.89
CA GLU A 86 -8.09 11.17 0.40
C GLU A 86 -7.39 12.20 1.30
N ARG A 87 -6.48 13.02 0.73
CA ARG A 87 -5.79 14.08 1.48
C ARG A 87 -6.76 15.17 1.96
N LYS A 88 -7.73 15.56 1.13
CA LYS A 88 -8.78 16.52 1.54
C LYS A 88 -9.63 15.95 2.68
N ALA A 89 -9.99 14.67 2.61
CA ALA A 89 -10.77 14.00 3.63
C ALA A 89 -10.00 13.81 4.96
N ALA A 90 -8.67 13.73 4.91
CA ALA A 90 -7.81 13.55 6.07
C ALA A 90 -7.49 14.85 6.84
N VAL A 91 -7.88 16.03 6.34
CA VAL A 91 -7.69 17.30 7.06
C VAL A 91 -8.66 17.36 8.26
N PRO A 92 -8.18 17.35 9.52
CA PRO A 92 -9.05 17.52 10.67
C PRO A 92 -9.63 18.94 10.68
N ALA A 93 -10.90 19.08 11.04
CA ALA A 93 -11.54 20.39 11.21
C ALA A 93 -10.71 21.29 12.16
N PRO A 94 -10.62 22.62 11.92
CA PRO A 94 -9.90 23.50 12.82
C PRO A 94 -10.49 23.38 14.23
N THR A 95 -9.67 22.99 15.19
CA THR A 95 -10.03 23.07 16.61
C THR A 95 -10.35 24.53 16.93
N ALA A 96 -11.61 24.81 17.28
CA ALA A 96 -12.07 26.13 17.67
C ALA A 96 -11.15 26.73 18.76
N PRO A 97 -10.91 28.05 18.77
CA PRO A 97 -10.08 28.67 19.78
C PRO A 97 -10.74 28.50 21.15
N VAL A 98 -10.02 27.86 22.07
CA VAL A 98 -10.43 27.69 23.47
C VAL A 98 -10.42 29.07 24.13
N TYR A 99 -11.55 29.77 24.12
CA TYR A 99 -11.79 30.84 25.09
C TYR A 99 -12.07 30.20 26.44
N GLY A 100 -11.21 30.54 27.42
CA GLY A 100 -11.19 29.95 28.74
C GLY A 100 -12.52 30.05 29.46
N HIS A 101 -12.90 28.97 30.12
CA HIS A 101 -13.96 28.96 31.12
C HIS A 101 -13.41 28.39 32.43
N TYR A 102 -13.63 29.15 33.48
CA TYR A 102 -13.19 28.93 34.86
C TYR A 102 -13.54 27.52 35.38
N LYS A 103 -12.62 26.93 36.15
CA LYS A 103 -12.80 25.68 36.91
C LYS A 103 -13.91 25.84 37.96
N GLN A 104 -14.74 24.81 38.11
CA GLN A 104 -15.24 24.39 39.42
C GLN A 104 -15.16 22.87 39.59
N PRO A 105 -14.86 22.37 40.81
CA PRO A 105 -14.45 20.98 41.05
C PRO A 105 -15.60 20.11 41.58
N GLY A 106 -15.50 18.81 41.30
CA GLY A 106 -16.13 17.77 42.11
C GLY A 106 -17.20 16.95 41.42
N GLN A 107 -16.81 15.82 40.83
CA GLN A 107 -17.47 14.55 41.15
C GLN A 107 -16.65 13.35 40.66
N GLU A 108 -16.62 12.34 41.51
CA GLU A 108 -15.73 11.20 41.51
C GLU A 108 -16.21 10.04 40.60
N ARG A 109 -15.20 9.31 40.15
CA ARG A 109 -15.14 8.03 39.42
C ARG A 109 -16.36 7.11 39.43
N GLN A 110 -16.65 6.57 38.24
CA GLN A 110 -16.99 5.17 37.90
C GLN A 110 -17.01 5.11 36.35
N GLY A 111 -16.05 4.52 35.65
CA GLY A 111 -15.82 3.08 35.53
C GLY A 111 -16.66 2.51 34.38
N ILE A 112 -16.06 2.24 33.21
CA ILE A 112 -16.16 1.00 32.40
C ILE A 112 -15.46 1.18 31.05
N ALA A 113 -14.65 0.18 30.68
CA ALA A 113 -13.93 0.09 29.42
C ALA A 113 -14.91 0.08 28.23
N SER A 114 -14.80 1.05 27.31
CA SER A 114 -15.52 0.98 26.03
C SER A 114 -14.58 0.47 24.94
N GLY A 115 -14.85 -0.76 24.50
CA GLY A 115 -14.03 -1.54 23.59
C GLY A 115 -13.76 -0.89 22.23
N LEU A 116 -12.50 -1.03 21.80
CA LEU A 116 -12.13 -0.92 20.39
C LEU A 116 -12.66 -2.14 19.65
N ARG A 117 -13.74 -1.93 18.88
CA ARG A 117 -14.22 -2.91 17.90
C ARG A 117 -13.15 -3.06 16.82
N LYS A 118 -12.57 -4.26 16.74
CA LYS A 118 -11.74 -4.70 15.63
C LYS A 118 -12.61 -4.71 14.37
N PHE A 119 -12.28 -3.91 13.36
CA PHE A 119 -12.87 -4.05 12.04
C PHE A 119 -12.26 -5.28 11.36
N ALA A 120 -12.91 -6.43 11.55
CA ALA A 120 -12.74 -7.58 10.68
C ALA A 120 -13.63 -7.38 9.46
N PHE A 121 -13.03 -7.08 8.30
CA PHE A 121 -13.72 -7.24 7.03
C PHE A 121 -13.68 -8.73 6.64
N LEU A 122 -14.67 -9.45 7.15
CA LEU A 122 -15.13 -10.70 6.59
C LEU A 122 -16.15 -10.37 5.49
N PHE A 123 -15.82 -10.66 4.24
CA PHE A 123 -16.83 -11.02 3.25
C PHE A 123 -16.51 -12.42 2.74
N LYS A 124 -17.19 -13.39 3.36
CA LYS A 124 -17.62 -14.63 2.69
C LYS A 124 -18.72 -14.20 1.69
N HIS A 125 -18.84 -14.70 0.47
CA HIS A 125 -19.27 -16.03 -0.02
C HIS A 125 -19.39 -15.79 -1.56
N THR A 126 -19.04 -16.66 -2.51
CA THR A 126 -19.59 -17.93 -3.05
C THR A 126 -19.05 -17.95 -4.50
N SER A 127 -18.67 -19.02 -5.19
CA SER A 127 -18.74 -20.49 -5.06
C SER A 127 -17.50 -21.08 -5.74
#